data_AF-K6ZIZ4-F1
#
_entry.id   AF-K6ZIZ4-F1
#
_cell.length_a   1.000
_cell.length_b   1.000
_cell.length_c   1.000
_cell.angle_alpha   90.00
_cell.angle_beta   90.00
_cell.angle_gamma   90.00
#
_symmetry.space_group_name_H-M   'P 1'
#
loop_
_entity.id
_entity.type
_entity.pdbx_description
1 polymer ?
#
loop_
_entity_poly.entity_id
_entity_poly.type
_entity_poly.pdbx_seq_one_letter_code
_entity_poly.pdbx_strand_id
1 'polypeptide(L)' 'MNNNEATLIRKHIHNVRNPLNSIALHAELGNMLLEGQASNQELQNAFSVILQQCRECDRELGKIRSLAAPESP' A
#
# COMPACT_ATOMS: atom_id res chain seq x y z
N MET A 1 -11.51 17.52 -15.46
CA MET A 1 -10.84 17.40 -14.15
C MET A 1 -10.38 18.79 -13.72
N ASN A 2 -10.92 19.31 -12.63
CA ASN A 2 -10.55 20.62 -12.09
C ASN A 2 -9.21 20.53 -11.33
N ASN A 3 -8.58 21.69 -11.07
CA ASN A 3 -7.26 21.75 -10.40
C ASN A 3 -7.28 21.15 -8.97
N ASN A 4 -8.45 21.13 -8.31
CA ASN A 4 -8.61 20.58 -6.98
C ASN A 4 -8.60 19.04 -7.01
N GLU A 5 -9.32 18.42 -7.95
CA GLU A 5 -9.32 16.97 -8.20
C GLU A 5 -7.92 16.47 -8.54
N ALA A 6 -7.22 17.16 -9.44
CA ALA A 6 -5.84 16.82 -9.81
C ALA A 6 -4.89 16.88 -8.59
N THR A 7 -5.12 17.83 -7.68
CA THR A 7 -4.33 17.97 -6.45
C THR A 7 -4.64 16.85 -5.44
N LEU A 8 -5.92 16.48 -5.29
CA LEU A 8 -6.33 15.35 -4.45
C LEU A 8 -5.79 14.02 -4.98
N ILE A 9 -5.85 13.79 -6.30
CA ILE A 9 -5.27 12.59 -6.93
C ILE A 9 -3.77 12.51 -6.65
N ARG A 10 -3.01 13.61 -6.84
CA ARG A 10 -1.58 13.65 -6.50
C ARG A 10 -1.31 13.31 -5.04
N LYS A 11 -2.14 13.81 -4.12
CA LYS A 11 -2.05 13.47 -2.69
C LYS A 11 -2.29 11.99 -2.44
N HIS A 12 -3.31 11.39 -3.04
CA HIS A 12 -3.57 9.96 -2.88
C HIS A 12 -2.49 9.09 -3.51
N ILE A 13 -1.93 9.47 -4.67
CA ILE A 13 -0.76 8.79 -5.25
C ILE A 13 0.43 8.83 -4.28
N HIS A 14 0.70 9.97 -3.65
CA HIS A 14 1.72 10.06 -2.62
C HIS A 14 1.40 9.14 -1.44
N ASN A 15 0.15 9.10 -0.98
CA ASN A 15 -0.27 8.24 0.12
C ASN A 15 -0.12 6.76 -0.19
N VAL A 16 -0.31 6.31 -1.44
CA VAL A 16 -0.07 4.91 -1.87
C VAL A 16 1.41 4.53 -1.74
N ARG A 17 2.35 5.47 -1.86
CA ARG A 17 3.78 5.16 -1.72
C ARG A 17 4.16 4.69 -0.32
N ASN A 18 3.48 5.16 0.72
CA ASN A 18 3.77 4.76 2.09
C ASN A 18 3.55 3.25 2.32
N PRO A 19 2.36 2.67 2.03
CA PRO A 19 2.16 1.24 2.16
C PRO A 19 3.01 0.44 1.16
N LEU A 20 3.27 0.94 -0.05
CA LEU A 20 4.21 0.28 -0.98
C LEU A 20 5.62 0.15 -0.39
N ASN A 21 6.14 1.22 0.22
CA ASN A 21 7.44 1.19 0.88
C ASN A 21 7.45 0.22 2.07
N SER A 22 6.37 0.19 2.85
CA SER A 22 6.21 -0.75 3.95
C SER A 22 6.18 -2.20 3.47
N ILE A 23 5.49 -2.49 2.35
CA ILE A 23 5.49 -3.82 1.72
C ILE A 23 6.91 -4.23 1.33
N ALA A 24 7.65 -3.36 0.63
CA ALA A 24 9.01 -3.65 0.21
C ALA A 24 9.92 -3.94 1.42
N LEU A 25 9.87 -3.09 2.44
CA LEU A 25 10.64 -3.28 3.68
C LEU A 25 10.32 -4.61 4.37
N HIS A 26 9.04 -4.97 4.50
CA HIS A 26 8.65 -6.21 5.17
C HIS A 26 8.94 -7.45 4.32
N ALA A 27 8.95 -7.33 3.00
CA ALA A 27 9.39 -8.41 2.12
C ALA A 27 10.91 -8.66 2.24
N GLU A 28 11.71 -7.58 2.27
CA GLU A 28 13.15 -7.68 2.53
C GLU A 28 13.44 -8.25 3.94
N LEU A 29 12.70 -7.80 4.94
CA LEU A 29 12.76 -8.36 6.29
C LEU A 29 12.41 -9.85 6.30
N GLY A 30 11.37 -10.26 5.56
CA GLY A 30 11.01 -11.67 5.41
C GLY A 30 12.15 -12.52 4.85
N ASN A 31 12.88 -12.03 3.85
CA ASN A 31 14.06 -12.71 3.32
C ASN A 31 15.17 -12.84 4.38
N MET A 32 15.47 -11.76 5.12
CA MET A 32 16.48 -11.80 6.19
C MET A 32 16.10 -12.76 7.33
N LEU A 33 14.82 -12.81 7.69
CA LEU A 33 14.30 -13.72 8.71
C LEU A 33 14.43 -15.19 8.28
N LEU A 34 14.21 -15.50 7.00
CA LEU A 34 14.42 -16.85 6.46
C LEU A 34 15.90 -17.28 6.53
N GLU A 35 16.82 -16.38 6.20
CA GLU A 35 18.27 -16.64 6.28
C GLU A 35 18.74 -16.84 7.73
N GLY A 36 18.15 -16.11 8.67
CA GLY A 36 18.51 -16.13 10.10
C GLY A 36 17.89 -17.27 10.93
N GLN A 37 17.19 -18.23 10.32
CA GLN A 37 16.42 -19.27 11.03
C GLN A 37 15.37 -18.70 12.00
N ALA A 38 14.70 -17.61 11.61
CA ALA A 38 13.66 -17.02 12.43
C ALA A 38 12.47 -17.96 12.65
N SER A 39 11.71 -17.71 13.71
CA SER A 39 10.52 -18.48 14.02
C SER A 39 9.42 -18.27 12.97
N ASN A 40 8.56 -19.28 12.81
CA ASN A 40 7.36 -19.17 11.98
C ASN A 40 6.49 -17.96 12.39
N GLN A 41 6.50 -17.57 13.66
CA GLN A 41 5.75 -16.42 14.16
C GLN A 41 6.28 -15.09 13.60
N GLU A 42 7.60 -14.92 13.53
CA GLU A 42 8.21 -13.71 12.98
C GLU A 42 7.93 -13.56 11.48
N LEU A 43 7.99 -14.66 10.74
CA LEU A 43 7.61 -14.69 9.33
C LEU A 43 6.12 -14.36 9.14
N GLN A 44 5.24 -14.96 9.96
CA GLN A 44 3.81 -14.65 9.93
C GLN A 44 3.52 -13.18 10.23
N ASN A 45 4.28 -12.56 11.14
CA ASN A 45 4.14 -11.13 11.43
C ASN A 45 4.51 -10.28 10.21
N ALA A 46 5.63 -10.59 9.53
CA ALA A 46 6.03 -9.88 8.31
C ALA A 46 4.96 -9.99 7.21
N PHE A 47 4.44 -11.20 6.97
CA PHE A 47 3.35 -11.40 6.00
C PHE A 47 2.05 -10.69 6.39
N SER A 48 1.70 -10.67 7.69
CA SER A 48 0.51 -9.98 8.18
C SER A 48 0.59 -8.48 7.91
N VAL A 49 1.76 -7.87 8.11
CA VAL A 49 1.97 -6.45 7.77
C VAL A 49 1.86 -6.24 6.26
N ILE A 50 2.51 -7.07 5.43
CA ILE A 50 2.39 -6.97 3.96
C ILE A 50 0.93 -7.00 3.52
N LEU A 51 0.13 -7.97 4.02
CA LEU A 51 -1.28 -8.09 3.68
C LEU A 51 -2.09 -6.86 4.11
N GLN A 52 -1.81 -6.31 5.30
CA GLN A 52 -2.46 -5.10 5.79
C GLN A 52 -2.13 -3.90 4.88
N GLN A 53 -0.87 -3.74 4.50
CA GLN A 53 -0.43 -2.64 3.63
C GLN A 53 -0.97 -2.77 2.21
N CYS A 54 -1.15 -3.99 1.68
CA CYS A 54 -1.85 -4.21 0.42
C CYS A 54 -3.31 -3.71 0.46
N ARG A 55 -4.01 -3.93 1.58
CA ARG A 55 -5.39 -3.41 1.77
C ARG A 55 -5.42 -1.88 1.84
N GLU A 56 -4.37 -1.27 2.40
CA GLU A 56 -4.23 0.19 2.44
C GLU A 56 -3.95 0.76 1.05
N CYS A 57 -3.09 0.11 0.24
CA CYS A 57 -2.93 0.44 -1.18
C CYS A 57 -4.26 0.43 -1.91
N ASP A 58 -5.03 -0.66 -1.79
CA ASP A 58 -6.33 -0.80 -2.46
C ASP A 58 -7.31 0.30 -2.04
N ARG A 59 -7.32 0.66 -0.75
CA ARG A 59 -8.15 1.76 -0.23
C ARG A 59 -7.79 3.11 -0.86
N GLU A 60 -6.51 3.46 -0.92
CA GLU A 60 -6.08 4.74 -1.52
C GLU A 60 -6.28 4.75 -3.04
N LEU A 61 -6.04 3.63 -3.73
CA LEU A 61 -6.36 3.48 -5.16
C LEU A 61 -7.86 3.61 -5.43
N GLY A 62 -8.71 3.08 -4.55
CA GLY A 62 -10.15 3.25 -4.59
C GLY A 62 -10.56 4.73 -4.54
N LYS A 63 -9.92 5.54 -3.70
CA LYS A 63 -10.15 7.00 -3.65
C LYS A 63 -9.75 7.70 -4.95
N ILE A 64 -8.61 7.31 -5.54
CA ILE A 64 -8.19 7.83 -6.85
C ILE A 64 -9.22 7.49 -7.92
N ARG A 65 -9.68 6.24 -7.96
CA ARG A 65 -10.71 5.79 -8.92
C ARG A 65 -12.00 6.60 -8.79
N SER A 66 -12.46 6.85 -7.56
CA SER A 66 -13.68 7.66 -7.34
C SER A 66 -13.51 9.11 -7.78
N LEU A 67 -12.31 9.68 -7.69
CA LEU A 67 -12.01 11.04 -8.16
C LEU A 67 -11.79 11.11 -9.67
N ALA A 68 -11.41 10.00 -10.30
CA ALA A 68 -11.13 9.91 -11.73
C ALA A 68 -12.31 9.39 -12.56
N ALA A 69 -13.32 8.79 -11.92
CA ALA A 69 -14.54 8.37 -12.60
C ALA A 69 -15.32 9.61 -13.06
N PRO A 70 -15.75 9.68 -14.34
CA PRO A 70 -16.72 10.69 -14.74
C PRO A 70 -18.00 10.45 -13.97
N GLU A 71 -18.63 11.51 -13.45
CA GLU A 71 -20.01 11.44 -12.99
C GLU A 71 -20.83 10.76 -14.10
N SER A 72 -21.32 9.56 -13.83
CA SER A 72 -22.28 8.93 -14.74
C SER A 72 -23.58 9.73 -14.63
N PRO A 73 -24.26 10.01 -15.76
CA PRO A 73 -25.45 10.86 -15.80
C PRO A 73 -26.61 10.35 -14.95
#